data_AF-A0A978V8S5-F1
#
_entry.id   AF-A0A978V8S5-F1
#
_cell.length_a   1.000
_cell.length_b   1.000
_cell.length_c   1.000
_cell.angle_alpha   90.00
_cell.angle_beta   90.00
_cell.angle_gamma   90.00
#
_symmetry.space_group_name_H-M   'P 1'
#
loop_
_entity.id
_entity.type
_entity.pdbx_description
1 polymer ?
#
loop_
_entity_poly.entity_id
_entity_poly.type
_entity_poly.pdbx_seq_one_letter_code
_entity_poly.pdbx_strand_id
1 'polypeptide(L)'
;MIENDAENEEANQEKVTEETTFGLPVDKSKRFTVLVANKECIECSGICQALTLQVQRYSITADYNVLPVIACPLVLGVQWLAMLGPVKTNYAHLTMSFEKDGNEFIFQRV
;
A
#
# COMPACT_ATOMS: atom_id res chain seq x y z
N MET A 1 27.39 -0.95 -50.31
CA MET A 1 26.52 0.05 -50.95
C MET A 1 25.27 -0.72 -51.37
N ILE A 2 24.18 -0.69 -50.63
CA ILE A 2 23.45 0.48 -50.10
C ILE A 2 23.18 0.30 -48.59
N GLU A 3 23.30 1.42 -47.87
CA GLU A 3 22.96 1.65 -46.46
C GLU A 3 21.44 1.76 -46.26
N ASN A 4 20.99 1.56 -44.99
CA ASN A 4 19.88 2.28 -44.35
C ASN A 4 18.43 1.88 -44.77
N ASP A 5 17.41 1.77 -43.90
CA ASP A 5 17.19 2.21 -42.52
C ASP A 5 16.16 1.28 -41.84
N ALA A 6 16.40 0.94 -40.56
CA ALA A 6 15.38 0.81 -39.51
C ALA A 6 16.09 0.48 -38.19
N GLU A 7 16.70 1.50 -37.59
CA GLU A 7 16.96 1.55 -36.16
C GLU A 7 15.65 1.50 -35.38
N ASN A 8 15.69 0.76 -34.26
CA ASN A 8 14.88 0.95 -33.04
C ASN A 8 13.36 0.70 -33.21
N GLU A 9 12.58 0.26 -32.23
CA GLU A 9 12.67 0.35 -30.80
C GLU A 9 11.51 -0.51 -30.28
N GLU A 10 11.73 -1.43 -29.35
CA GLU A 10 10.83 -1.54 -28.21
C GLU A 10 11.53 -2.37 -27.13
N ALA A 11 12.27 -1.61 -26.33
CA ALA A 11 12.40 -1.77 -24.90
C ALA A 11 12.51 -3.20 -24.38
N ASN A 12 13.75 -3.63 -24.22
CA ASN A 12 14.12 -4.46 -23.09
C ASN A 12 13.68 -3.68 -21.83
N GLN A 13 12.46 -3.95 -21.35
CA GLN A 13 11.88 -3.28 -20.20
C GLN A 13 12.68 -3.72 -18.98
N GLU A 14 13.75 -2.99 -18.72
CA GLU A 14 14.49 -3.01 -17.49
C GLU A 14 13.46 -2.94 -16.36
N LYS A 15 13.30 -4.05 -15.65
CA LYS A 15 12.39 -4.14 -14.52
C LYS A 15 13.06 -3.37 -13.39
N VAL A 16 13.02 -2.04 -13.47
CA VAL A 16 13.51 -1.12 -12.45
C VAL A 16 12.59 -1.31 -11.24
N THR A 17 12.94 -2.30 -10.42
CA THR A 17 12.45 -2.44 -9.05
C THR A 17 13.05 -1.30 -8.26
N GLU A 18 12.44 -0.12 -8.35
CA GLU A 18 12.59 0.87 -7.30
C GLU A 18 11.95 0.26 -6.07
N GLU A 19 12.84 -0.14 -5.18
CA GLU A 19 12.54 -0.72 -3.90
C GLU A 19 11.77 0.32 -3.09
N THR A 20 10.63 -0.05 -2.51
CA THR A 20 10.11 0.74 -1.38
C THR A 20 11.18 0.80 -0.30
N THR A 21 11.06 1.70 0.69
CA THR A 21 11.96 1.73 1.86
C THR A 21 12.18 0.35 2.51
N PHE A 22 11.28 -0.61 2.24
CA PHE A 22 11.30 -1.98 2.73
C PHE A 22 11.65 -3.06 1.67
N GLY A 23 12.11 -2.71 0.47
CA GLY A 23 12.50 -3.70 -0.55
C GLY A 23 11.33 -4.43 -1.22
N LEU A 24 10.10 -3.96 -1.04
CA LEU A 24 8.91 -4.69 -1.50
C LEU A 24 8.69 -4.53 -3.01
N PRO A 25 8.27 -5.61 -3.71
CA PRO A 25 7.96 -5.54 -5.13
C PRO A 25 6.72 -4.69 -5.36
N VAL A 26 6.86 -3.64 -6.19
CA VAL A 26 5.77 -2.74 -6.56
C VAL A 26 5.38 -2.98 -8.02
N ASP A 27 4.10 -3.27 -8.25
CA ASP A 27 3.50 -3.26 -9.57
C ASP A 27 3.16 -1.81 -9.97
N LYS A 28 4.00 -1.24 -10.83
CA LYS A 28 3.88 0.12 -11.36
C LYS A 28 2.86 0.26 -12.49
N SER A 29 2.21 -0.82 -12.93
CA SER A 29 1.15 -0.73 -13.95
C SER A 29 -0.12 -0.06 -13.40
N LYS A 30 -0.32 -0.11 -12.08
CA LYS A 30 -1.50 0.45 -11.39
C LYS A 30 -1.20 1.78 -10.70
N ARG A 31 -0.79 2.78 -11.49
CA ARG A 31 -0.59 4.16 -11.01
C ARG A 31 -1.85 4.99 -11.20
N PHE A 32 -2.14 5.82 -10.22
CA PHE A 32 -3.28 6.74 -10.24
C PHE A 32 -3.02 7.92 -9.31
N THR A 33 -3.68 9.04 -9.58
CA THR A 33 -3.59 10.23 -8.73
C THR A 33 -4.73 10.22 -7.72
N VAL A 34 -4.38 10.46 -6.44
CA VAL A 34 -5.36 10.63 -5.36
C VAL A 34 -5.40 12.07 -4.90
N LEU A 35 -6.60 12.60 -4.72
CA LEU A 35 -6.81 13.85 -4.00
C LEU A 35 -6.92 13.53 -2.51
N VAL A 36 -6.04 14.08 -1.70
CA VAL A 36 -6.03 13.89 -0.25
C VAL A 36 -6.76 15.01 0.48
N ALA A 37 -6.99 14.82 1.80
CA ALA A 37 -7.80 15.71 2.62
C ALA A 37 -7.28 17.17 2.66
N ASN A 38 -5.97 17.37 2.51
CA ASN A 38 -5.36 18.70 2.41
C ASN A 38 -5.43 19.31 0.99
N LYS A 39 -6.19 18.70 0.08
CA LYS A 39 -6.39 19.10 -1.33
C LYS A 39 -5.14 18.97 -2.21
N GLU A 40 -4.10 18.30 -1.73
CA GLU A 40 -2.96 17.94 -2.57
C GLU A 40 -3.31 16.73 -3.45
N CYS A 41 -2.72 16.71 -4.64
CA CYS A 41 -2.77 15.56 -5.53
C CYS A 41 -1.48 14.76 -5.33
N ILE A 42 -1.60 13.51 -4.93
CA ILE A 42 -0.47 12.60 -4.74
C ILE A 42 -0.55 11.52 -5.81
N GLU A 43 0.55 11.31 -6.53
CA GLU A 43 0.68 10.20 -7.45
C GLU A 43 1.00 8.92 -6.67
N CYS A 44 0.15 7.90 -6.82
CA CYS A 44 0.41 6.57 -6.31
C CYS A 44 1.52 5.93 -7.16
N SER A 45 2.58 5.47 -6.51
CA SER A 45 3.74 4.84 -7.15
C SER A 45 3.44 3.44 -7.69
N GLY A 46 2.33 2.83 -7.26
CA GLY A 46 1.87 1.52 -7.69
C GLY A 46 1.24 0.73 -6.55
N ILE A 47 1.19 -0.60 -6.71
CA ILE A 47 0.58 -1.49 -5.73
C ILE A 47 1.54 -2.61 -5.31
N CYS A 48 1.60 -2.91 -4.02
CA CYS A 48 2.17 -4.15 -3.49
C CYS A 48 1.03 -5.17 -3.37
N GLN A 49 1.07 -6.24 -4.15
CA GLN A 49 0.02 -7.25 -4.16
C GLN A 49 0.26 -8.34 -3.10
N ALA A 50 -0.82 -8.83 -2.48
CA ALA A 50 -0.81 -9.93 -1.51
C ALA A 50 0.26 -9.79 -0.40
N LEU A 51 0.56 -8.55 0.00
CA LEU A 51 1.52 -8.26 1.05
C LEU A 51 0.91 -8.63 2.40
N THR A 52 1.67 -9.35 3.22
CA THR A 52 1.26 -9.66 4.60
C THR A 52 1.94 -8.70 5.56
N LEU A 53 1.16 -7.86 6.24
CA LEU A 53 1.63 -6.96 7.27
C LEU A 53 1.22 -7.47 8.65
N GLN A 54 2.17 -7.49 9.57
CA GLN A 54 1.91 -7.79 10.97
C GLN A 54 1.64 -6.47 11.72
N VAL A 55 0.38 -6.26 12.11
CA VAL A 55 -0.01 -5.16 12.99
C VAL A 55 -0.15 -5.72 14.40
N GLN A 56 0.90 -5.51 15.20
CA GLN A 56 1.01 -6.07 16.54
C GLN A 56 0.89 -7.61 16.53
N ARG A 57 -0.24 -8.15 17.00
CA ARG A 57 -0.53 -9.58 17.10
C ARG A 57 -1.47 -10.09 16.00
N TYR A 58 -1.85 -9.24 15.06
CA TYR A 58 -2.74 -9.62 13.96
C TYR A 58 -2.02 -9.47 12.62
N SER A 59 -2.13 -10.48 11.75
CA SER A 59 -1.56 -10.46 10.41
C SER A 59 -2.65 -10.17 9.40
N ILE A 60 -2.36 -9.27 8.46
CA ILE A 60 -3.30 -8.94 7.38
C ILE A 60 -2.61 -9.10 6.05
N THR A 61 -3.21 -9.90 5.18
CA THR A 61 -2.81 -10.07 3.80
C THR A 61 -3.77 -9.30 2.91
N ALA A 62 -3.26 -8.30 2.20
CA ALA A 62 -4.05 -7.46 1.30
C ALA A 62 -3.16 -6.82 0.23
N ASP A 63 -3.80 -6.13 -0.71
CA ASP A 63 -3.12 -5.26 -1.65
C ASP A 63 -2.96 -3.86 -1.05
N TYR A 64 -1.77 -3.26 -1.18
CA TYR A 64 -1.44 -1.96 -0.60
C TYR A 64 -0.95 -0.98 -1.66
N ASN A 65 -1.58 0.19 -1.71
CA ASN A 65 -1.13 1.28 -2.58
C ASN A 65 0.09 1.97 -1.98
N VAL A 66 1.11 2.20 -2.81
CA VAL A 66 2.35 2.87 -2.41
C VAL A 66 2.21 4.36 -2.69
N LEU A 67 2.18 5.16 -1.63
CA LEU A 67 2.07 6.62 -1.72
C LEU A 67 3.39 7.26 -1.22
N PRO A 68 3.94 8.28 -1.90
CA PRO A 68 5.14 8.98 -1.48
C PRO A 68 4.85 9.99 -0.35
N VAL A 69 4.42 9.50 0.82
CA VAL A 69 4.06 10.35 1.97
C VAL A 69 5.05 10.15 3.11
N ILE A 70 5.65 11.24 3.60
CA ILE A 70 6.66 11.21 4.68
C ILE A 70 6.00 11.00 6.06
N ALA A 71 4.76 11.46 6.23
CA ALA A 71 4.15 11.60 7.55
C ALA A 71 3.60 10.29 8.15
N CYS A 72 3.32 9.26 7.34
CA CYS A 72 2.70 8.03 7.82
C CYS A 72 3.18 6.82 7.01
N PRO A 73 3.83 5.81 7.64
CA PRO A 73 4.35 4.65 6.94
C PRO A 73 3.25 3.71 6.42
N LEU A 74 2.04 3.76 7.00
CA LEU A 74 0.92 2.91 6.60
C LEU A 74 -0.42 3.58 6.91
N VAL A 75 -1.26 3.73 5.89
CA VAL A 75 -2.65 4.18 6.05
C VAL A 75 -3.58 3.00 5.78
N LEU A 76 -4.41 2.67 6.78
CA LEU A 76 -5.38 1.60 6.67
C LEU A 76 -6.69 2.14 6.11
N GLY A 77 -6.97 1.81 4.85
CA GLY A 77 -8.22 2.20 4.18
C GLY A 77 -9.44 1.44 4.69
N VAL A 78 -10.62 1.91 4.29
CA VAL A 78 -11.91 1.30 4.67
C VAL A 78 -12.05 -0.16 4.21
N GLN A 79 -11.48 -0.52 3.06
CA GLN A 79 -11.48 -1.90 2.57
C GLN A 79 -10.75 -2.84 3.54
N TRP A 80 -9.65 -2.37 4.12
CA TRP A 80 -8.89 -3.14 5.09
C TRP A 80 -9.65 -3.27 6.41
N LEU A 81 -10.22 -2.17 6.89
CA LEU A 81 -11.02 -2.17 8.12
C LEU A 81 -12.23 -3.09 8.02
N ALA A 82 -12.85 -3.19 6.83
CA ALA A 82 -13.96 -4.10 6.58
C ALA A 82 -13.59 -5.58 6.80
N MET A 83 -12.32 -5.98 6.61
CA MET A 83 -11.86 -7.35 6.82
C MET A 83 -11.83 -7.77 8.30
N LEU A 84 -11.80 -6.79 9.22
CA LEU A 84 -11.80 -7.03 10.65
C LEU A 84 -13.19 -7.36 11.20
N GLY A 85 -14.25 -7.07 10.43
CA GLY A 85 -15.62 -7.14 10.92
C GLY A 85 -15.98 -5.94 11.82
N PRO A 86 -16.90 -6.11 12.78
CA PRO A 86 -17.26 -5.04 13.70
C PRO A 86 -16.07 -4.59 14.54
N VAL A 87 -15.84 -3.28 14.58
CA VAL A 87 -14.71 -2.67 15.29
C VAL A 87 -15.21 -1.67 16.32
N LYS A 88 -14.64 -1.71 17.52
CA LYS A 88 -14.86 -0.73 18.59
C LYS A 88 -13.67 0.21 18.66
N THR A 89 -13.94 1.51 18.57
CA THR A 89 -12.90 2.55 18.65
C THR A 89 -13.06 3.34 19.94
N ASN A 90 -12.00 3.44 20.74
CA ASN A 90 -11.91 4.33 21.90
C ASN A 90 -11.01 5.51 21.55
N TYR A 91 -11.62 6.61 21.09
CA TYR A 91 -10.88 7.79 20.65
C TYR A 91 -10.16 8.53 21.80
N ALA A 92 -10.63 8.42 23.04
CA ALA A 92 -9.96 9.02 24.19
C ALA A 92 -8.60 8.35 24.49
N HIS A 93 -8.50 7.04 24.23
CA HIS A 93 -7.28 6.25 24.46
C HIS A 93 -6.55 5.89 23.16
N LEU A 94 -7.06 6.34 22.00
CA LEU A 94 -6.54 6.01 20.68
C LEU A 94 -6.39 4.50 20.45
N THR A 95 -7.37 3.72 20.90
CA THR A 95 -7.40 2.27 20.72
C THR A 95 -8.53 1.83 19.79
N MET A 96 -8.30 0.72 19.11
CA MET A 96 -9.24 0.06 18.21
C MET A 96 -9.24 -1.42 18.56
N SER A 97 -10.41 -2.02 18.83
CA SER A 97 -10.53 -3.45 19.10
C SER A 97 -11.56 -4.13 18.22
N PHE A 98 -11.34 -5.40 17.93
CA PHE A 98 -12.23 -6.25 17.14
C PHE A 98 -12.11 -7.69 17.61
N GLU A 99 -13.17 -8.47 17.37
CA GLU A 99 -13.19 -9.90 17.64
C GLU A 99 -12.98 -10.67 16.34
N LYS A 100 -12.08 -11.65 16.37
CA LYS A 100 -11.87 -12.58 15.26
C LYS A 100 -11.73 -13.99 15.81
N ASP A 101 -12.58 -14.90 15.33
CA ASP A 101 -12.57 -16.31 15.73
C ASP A 101 -12.58 -16.51 17.26
N GLY A 102 -13.39 -15.71 17.97
CA GLY A 102 -13.50 -15.72 19.43
C GLY A 102 -12.34 -15.08 20.19
N ASN A 103 -11.37 -14.48 19.50
CA ASN A 103 -10.23 -13.79 20.10
C ASN A 103 -10.37 -12.27 19.96
N GLU A 104 -10.13 -11.55 21.05
CA GLU A 104 -10.10 -10.09 21.04
C GLU A 104 -8.70 -9.58 20.66
N PHE A 105 -8.68 -8.79 19.59
CA PHE A 105 -7.51 -8.04 19.14
C PHE A 105 -7.69 -6.57 19.48
N ILE A 106 -6.60 -5.94 19.91
CA ILE A 106 -6.57 -4.52 20.26
C ILE A 106 -5.37 -3.95 19.53
N PHE A 107 -5.60 -2.91 18.75
CA PHE A 107 -4.60 -2.02 18.19
C PHE A 107 -4.55 -0.75 19.02
N GLN A 108 -3.34 -0.28 19.27
CA GLN A 108 -3.05 0.90 20.06
C GLN A 108 -1.80 1.58 19.48
N ARG A 109 -1.61 2.86 19.80
CA ARG A 109 -0.39 3.56 19.42
C ARG A 109 0.83 2.87 20.04
N VAL A 110 1.84 2.58 19.23
CA VAL A 110 3.17 2.15 19.69
C VAL A 110 3.94 3.35 20.23
#